data_AF-A0A522BTH1-F1
#
_entry.id   AF-A0A522BTH1-F1
#
_cell.length_a   1.000
_cell.length_b   1.000
_cell.length_c   1.000
_cell.angle_alpha   90.00
_cell.angle_beta   90.00
_cell.angle_gamma   90.00
#
_symmetry.space_group_name_H-M   'P 1'
#
loop_
_entity.id
_entity.type
_entity.pdbx_description
1 polymer ?
#
loop_
_entity_poly.entity_id
_entity_poly.type
_entity_poly.pdbx_seq_one_letter_code
_entity_poly.pdbx_strand_id
1 'polypeptide(L)'
;VSQGTVRKAIDELATENLLVRRQGKGTFVATHAEQQIQYRFLRLTADSPEEAGPVERQFLDCKRLRAPADVARALDLKAGETVVEVLRLMFFAGTPVVLDEIWLPGSLFKGLTAERLGEYRGPMYALFETEFGVRMIRAEEKLRAVAADPWVAELLKVAPGAPLLSVERLSRTYDDKPVELRRGLYQTASHHYRNELN
;
A
#
# COMPACT_ATOMS: atom_id res chain seq x y z
N VAL A 1 11.36 16.84 -33.83
CA VAL A 1 10.19 16.54 -32.96
C VAL A 1 9.44 17.83 -32.67
N SER A 2 8.11 17.85 -32.79
CA SER A 2 7.32 19.07 -32.57
C SER A 2 7.02 19.30 -31.10
N GLN A 3 6.82 20.56 -30.70
CA GLN A 3 6.41 20.92 -29.34
C GLN A 3 5.06 20.27 -28.97
N GLY A 4 4.15 20.12 -29.94
CA GLY A 4 2.87 19.42 -29.76
C GLY A 4 3.05 17.93 -29.44
N THR A 5 3.99 17.27 -30.11
CA THR A 5 4.33 15.85 -29.85
C THR A 5 4.88 15.65 -28.44
N VAL A 6 5.78 16.54 -27.99
CA VAL A 6 6.34 16.48 -26.62
C VAL A 6 5.25 16.76 -25.58
N ARG A 7 4.36 17.73 -25.83
CA ARG A 7 3.27 18.06 -24.91
C ARG A 7 2.30 16.89 -24.74
N LYS A 8 1.92 16.24 -25.84
CA LYS A 8 1.02 15.08 -25.81
C LYS A 8 1.64 13.92 -25.01
N ALA A 9 2.92 13.62 -25.21
CA ALA A 9 3.62 12.60 -24.43
C ALA A 9 3.66 12.96 -22.93
N ILE A 10 3.92 14.23 -22.59
CA ILE A 10 3.88 14.69 -21.20
C ILE A 10 2.46 14.62 -20.62
N ASP A 11 1.44 14.94 -21.41
CA ASP A 11 0.03 14.82 -21.00
C ASP A 11 -0.31 13.35 -20.68
N GLU A 12 0.06 12.42 -21.57
CA GLU A 12 -0.13 10.97 -21.38
C GLU A 12 0.57 10.48 -20.10
N LEU A 13 1.84 10.84 -19.91
CA LEU A 13 2.59 10.49 -18.69
C LEU A 13 2.01 11.13 -17.41
N ALA A 14 1.42 12.32 -17.52
CA ALA A 14 0.74 12.96 -16.39
C ALA A 14 -0.59 12.26 -16.08
N THR A 15 -1.35 11.85 -17.10
CA THR A 15 -2.58 11.05 -16.95
C THR A 15 -2.28 9.70 -16.29
N GLU A 16 -1.15 9.08 -16.60
CA GLU A 16 -0.69 7.84 -15.97
C GLU A 16 -0.08 8.04 -14.56
N ASN A 17 -0.11 9.25 -14.01
CA ASN A 17 0.52 9.63 -12.74
C ASN A 17 2.03 9.38 -12.67
N LEU A 18 2.71 9.34 -13.83
CA LEU A 18 4.16 9.22 -13.92
C LEU A 18 4.84 10.58 -13.77
N LEU A 19 4.14 11.65 -14.16
CA LEU A 19 4.57 13.03 -14.01
C LEU A 19 3.53 13.85 -13.22
N VAL A 20 4.01 14.82 -12.44
CA VAL A 20 3.19 15.79 -11.72
C VAL A 20 3.48 17.18 -12.28
N ARG A 21 2.42 17.88 -12.68
CA ARG A 21 2.51 19.30 -13.07
C ARG A 21 2.37 20.18 -11.85
N ARG A 22 3.32 21.11 -11.70
CA ARG A 22 3.26 22.16 -10.68
C ARG A 22 3.15 23.50 -11.39
N GLN A 23 2.02 24.18 -11.19
CA GLN A 23 1.76 25.48 -11.80
C GLN A 23 2.92 26.44 -11.49
N GLY A 24 3.48 27.07 -12.53
CA GLY A 24 4.61 27.99 -12.42
C GLY A 24 5.98 27.36 -12.09
N LYS A 25 6.06 26.04 -11.85
CA LYS A 25 7.31 25.34 -11.49
C LYS A 25 7.74 24.29 -12.51
N GLY A 26 6.85 23.84 -13.39
CA GLY A 26 7.15 22.88 -14.45
C GLY A 26 6.57 21.48 -14.21
N THR A 27 7.15 20.47 -14.85
CA THR A 27 6.72 19.07 -14.78
C THR A 27 7.80 18.25 -14.09
N PHE A 28 7.41 17.46 -13.09
CA PHE A 28 8.30 16.68 -12.24
C PHE A 28 7.92 15.21 -12.31
N VAL A 29 8.88 14.32 -12.03
CA VAL A 29 8.58 12.89 -11.86
C VAL A 29 7.79 12.70 -10.57
N ALA A 30 6.68 11.94 -10.63
CA ALA A 30 5.88 11.63 -9.46
C ALA A 30 6.72 10.84 -8.44
N THR A 31 6.65 11.19 -7.16
CA THR A 31 7.41 10.53 -6.09
C THR A 31 6.52 10.24 -4.88
N HIS A 32 6.79 9.13 -4.20
CA HIS A 32 6.13 8.77 -2.94
C HIS A 32 6.68 9.49 -1.71
N ALA A 33 7.78 10.24 -1.85
CA ALA A 33 8.41 10.96 -0.76
C ALA A 33 7.70 12.30 -0.41
N GLU A 34 6.72 12.72 -1.21
CA GLU A 34 5.95 13.94 -0.92
C GLU A 34 5.00 13.71 0.28
N GLN A 35 4.98 14.69 1.21
CA GLN A 35 4.13 14.62 2.42
C GLN A 35 2.65 14.39 2.11
N GLN A 36 2.15 14.91 0.98
CA GLN A 36 0.75 14.73 0.56
C GLN A 36 0.42 13.31 0.05
N ILE A 37 1.41 12.43 -0.12
CA ILE A 37 1.28 11.09 -0.72
C ILE A 37 1.65 9.99 0.31
N GLN A 38 1.79 10.35 1.60
CA GLN A 38 2.24 9.46 2.67
C GLN A 38 1.47 8.13 2.76
N TYR A 39 0.20 8.11 2.35
CA TYR A 39 -0.63 6.91 2.30
C TYR A 39 -1.29 6.72 0.92
N ARG A 40 -0.48 6.75 -0.15
CA ARG A 40 -0.99 6.48 -1.52
C ARG A 40 -1.82 5.18 -1.54
N PHE A 41 -3.00 5.27 -2.15
CA PHE A 41 -4.03 4.23 -2.23
C PHE A 41 -4.72 3.86 -0.91
N LEU A 42 -4.34 4.41 0.25
CA LEU A 42 -5.15 4.23 1.45
C LEU A 42 -6.44 5.05 1.30
N ARG A 43 -7.55 4.34 1.15
CA ARG A 43 -8.90 4.92 1.02
C ARG A 43 -9.68 4.87 2.32
N LEU A 44 -9.00 4.94 3.46
CA LEU A 44 -9.62 4.91 4.77
C LEU A 44 -9.72 6.34 5.30
N THR A 45 -10.91 6.75 5.75
CA THR A 45 -11.16 8.08 6.30
C THR A 45 -11.93 7.92 7.61
N ALA A 46 -11.49 8.59 8.66
CA ALA A 46 -12.20 8.61 9.94
C ALA A 46 -13.49 9.43 9.84
N ASP A 47 -14.50 9.06 10.61
CA ASP A 47 -15.79 9.76 10.64
C ASP A 47 -15.70 11.09 11.41
N SER A 48 -14.73 11.21 12.33
CA SER A 48 -14.46 12.43 13.08
C SER A 48 -12.96 12.82 13.09
N PRO A 49 -12.62 14.11 13.34
CA PRO A 49 -11.23 14.54 13.47
C PRO A 49 -10.46 13.90 14.64
N GLU A 50 -11.17 13.57 15.72
CA GLU A 50 -10.61 12.92 16.91
C GLU A 50 -10.11 11.52 16.58
N GLU A 51 -10.88 10.78 15.77
CA GLU A 51 -10.56 9.42 15.33
C GLU A 51 -9.49 9.40 14.23
N ALA A 52 -9.36 10.46 13.43
CA ALA A 52 -8.32 10.55 12.42
C ALA A 52 -6.92 10.51 13.05
N GLY A 53 -6.68 11.37 14.04
CA GLY A 53 -5.47 11.39 14.89
C GLY A 53 -4.12 11.27 14.17
N PRO A 54 -3.02 11.09 14.93
CA PRO A 54 -1.76 10.64 14.36
C PRO A 54 -1.87 9.18 13.90
N VAL A 55 -1.26 8.89 12.75
CA VAL A 55 -1.16 7.52 12.22
C VAL A 55 0.18 6.93 12.60
N GLU A 56 0.13 5.81 13.31
CA GLU A 56 1.32 5.07 13.73
C GLU A 56 1.31 3.65 13.14
N ARG A 57 2.47 3.02 13.12
CA ARG A 57 2.62 1.65 12.61
C ARG A 57 3.45 0.79 13.55
N GLN A 58 3.07 -0.46 13.65
CA GLN A 58 3.83 -1.50 14.33
C GLN A 58 4.01 -2.67 13.39
N PHE A 59 5.26 -3.00 13.08
CA PHE A 59 5.58 -4.22 12.33
C PHE A 59 5.57 -5.41 13.30
N LEU A 60 4.81 -6.44 12.95
CA LEU A 60 4.63 -7.64 13.76
C LEU A 60 5.57 -8.76 13.30
N ASP A 61 5.71 -8.93 11.99
CA ASP A 61 6.56 -9.94 11.37
C ASP A 61 7.10 -9.43 10.03
N CYS A 62 8.27 -9.94 9.64
CA CYS A 62 8.84 -9.73 8.31
C CYS A 62 9.72 -10.93 7.98
N LYS A 63 9.27 -11.78 7.06
CA LYS A 63 9.93 -13.03 6.74
C LYS A 63 10.03 -13.26 5.24
N ARG A 64 11.06 -14.01 4.86
CA ARG A 64 11.34 -14.38 3.47
C ARG A 64 11.09 -15.87 3.28
N LEU A 65 10.26 -16.22 2.30
CA LEU A 65 9.76 -17.57 2.10
C LEU A 65 9.42 -17.83 0.63
N ARG A 66 9.21 -19.10 0.27
CA ARG A 66 8.66 -19.45 -1.03
C ARG A 66 7.23 -18.93 -1.14
N ALA A 67 6.90 -18.32 -2.27
CA ALA A 67 5.58 -17.77 -2.51
C ALA A 67 4.50 -18.84 -2.40
N PRO A 68 3.47 -18.66 -1.56
CA PRO A 68 2.24 -19.43 -1.63
C PRO A 68 1.63 -19.36 -3.04
N ALA A 69 0.91 -20.39 -3.45
CA ALA A 69 0.46 -20.52 -4.84
C ALA A 69 -0.49 -19.38 -5.29
N ASP A 70 -1.32 -18.88 -4.38
CA ASP A 70 -2.19 -17.73 -4.63
C ASP A 70 -1.41 -16.42 -4.73
N VAL A 71 -0.43 -16.19 -3.85
CA VAL A 71 0.47 -15.04 -3.87
C VAL A 71 1.31 -15.03 -5.14
N ALA A 72 1.89 -16.19 -5.52
CA ALA A 72 2.67 -16.33 -6.74
C ALA A 72 1.85 -15.98 -7.98
N ARG A 73 0.59 -16.45 -8.04
CA ARG A 73 -0.33 -16.13 -9.14
C ARG A 73 -0.66 -14.65 -9.19
N ALA A 74 -0.95 -14.02 -8.05
CA ALA A 74 -1.29 -12.61 -7.98
C ALA A 74 -0.11 -11.71 -8.38
N LEU A 75 1.11 -12.08 -7.99
CA LEU A 75 2.35 -11.36 -8.26
C LEU A 75 3.04 -11.77 -9.57
N ASP A 76 2.41 -12.61 -10.40
CA ASP A 76 2.98 -13.13 -11.65
C ASP A 76 4.39 -13.73 -11.47
N LEU A 77 4.55 -14.53 -10.42
CA LEU A 77 5.80 -15.20 -10.07
C LEU A 77 5.78 -16.66 -10.50
N LYS A 78 6.94 -17.19 -10.88
CA LYS A 78 7.07 -18.63 -11.13
C LYS A 78 6.97 -19.41 -9.82
N ALA A 79 6.50 -20.64 -9.91
CA ALA A 79 6.43 -21.53 -8.76
C ALA A 79 7.82 -21.68 -8.10
N GLY A 80 7.85 -21.54 -6.77
CA GLY A 80 9.08 -21.63 -5.98
C GLY A 80 9.90 -20.33 -5.89
N GLU A 81 9.52 -19.27 -6.62
CA GLU A 81 10.09 -17.95 -6.38
C GLU A 81 9.80 -17.46 -4.96
N THR A 82 10.70 -16.62 -4.47
CA THR A 82 10.68 -16.14 -3.08
C THR A 82 9.93 -14.83 -2.99
N VAL A 83 9.19 -14.65 -1.90
CA VAL A 83 8.55 -13.39 -1.49
C VAL A 83 9.05 -12.95 -0.13
N VAL A 84 8.86 -11.67 0.16
CA VAL A 84 8.92 -11.13 1.53
C VAL A 84 7.47 -10.90 1.97
N GLU A 85 7.10 -11.49 3.08
CA GLU A 85 5.83 -11.26 3.77
C GLU A 85 6.09 -10.31 4.94
N VAL A 86 5.28 -9.26 5.04
CA VAL A 86 5.33 -8.28 6.12
C VAL A 86 3.95 -8.20 6.75
N LEU A 87 3.88 -8.40 8.07
CA LEU A 87 2.67 -8.21 8.85
C LEU A 87 2.78 -6.90 9.65
N ARG A 88 1.76 -6.05 9.58
CA ARG A 88 1.79 -4.71 10.18
C ARG A 88 0.44 -4.30 10.73
N LEU A 89 0.43 -3.71 11.92
CA LEU A 89 -0.70 -2.94 12.44
C LEU A 89 -0.53 -1.45 12.13
N MET A 90 -1.64 -0.79 11.79
CA MET A 90 -1.73 0.67 11.76
C MET A 90 -2.69 1.15 12.83
N PHE A 91 -2.27 2.19 13.54
CA PHE A 91 -3.01 2.82 14.60
C PHE A 91 -3.44 4.22 14.16
N PHE A 92 -4.68 4.59 14.50
CA PHE A 92 -5.23 5.92 14.30
C PHE A 92 -5.68 6.40 15.68
N ALA A 93 -5.16 7.54 16.12
CA ALA A 93 -5.39 8.04 17.48
C ALA A 93 -5.11 6.98 18.58
N GLY A 94 -4.09 6.13 18.38
CA GLY A 94 -3.72 5.05 19.32
C GLY A 94 -4.60 3.79 19.28
N THR A 95 -5.63 3.75 18.43
CA THR A 95 -6.49 2.57 18.23
C THR A 95 -6.01 1.75 17.05
N PRO A 96 -5.82 0.42 17.15
CA PRO A 96 -5.46 -0.40 15.99
C PRO A 96 -6.65 -0.48 15.02
N VAL A 97 -6.49 0.01 13.80
CA VAL A 97 -7.58 0.09 12.81
C VAL A 97 -7.34 -0.84 11.63
N VAL A 98 -6.08 -1.07 11.25
CA VAL A 98 -5.73 -1.86 10.07
C VAL A 98 -4.70 -2.91 10.44
N LEU A 99 -5.00 -4.17 10.10
CA LEU A 99 -4.02 -5.24 10.00
C LEU A 99 -3.70 -5.47 8.53
N ASP A 100 -2.46 -5.21 8.14
CA ASP A 100 -1.94 -5.43 6.79
C ASP A 100 -1.07 -6.69 6.76
N GLU A 101 -1.38 -7.60 5.84
CA GLU A 101 -0.47 -8.62 5.33
C GLU A 101 0.03 -8.18 3.95
N ILE A 102 1.35 -8.04 3.78
CA ILE A 102 1.96 -7.44 2.59
C ILE A 102 2.94 -8.42 1.98
N TRP A 103 2.74 -8.75 0.72
CA TRP A 103 3.54 -9.69 -0.05
C TRP A 103 4.30 -8.97 -1.16
N LEU A 104 5.61 -9.15 -1.17
CA LEU A 104 6.53 -8.44 -2.05
C LEU A 104 7.43 -9.44 -2.81
N PRO A 105 7.64 -9.30 -4.13
CA PRO A 105 8.57 -10.15 -4.87
C PRO A 105 9.99 -10.09 -4.28
N GLY A 106 10.51 -11.21 -3.81
CA GLY A 106 11.81 -11.26 -3.15
C GLY A 106 12.97 -10.89 -4.08
N SER A 107 12.83 -11.01 -5.39
CA SER A 107 13.85 -10.56 -6.34
C SER A 107 14.01 -9.05 -6.37
N LEU A 108 12.94 -8.29 -6.09
CA LEU A 108 12.92 -6.82 -6.08
C LEU A 108 13.29 -6.24 -4.72
N PHE A 109 12.84 -6.88 -3.64
CA PHE A 109 13.06 -6.41 -2.26
C PHE A 109 14.21 -7.15 -1.57
N LYS A 110 15.37 -7.21 -2.24
CA LYS A 110 16.59 -7.82 -1.68
C LYS A 110 17.13 -6.96 -0.54
N GLY A 111 17.32 -7.55 0.63
CA GLY A 111 17.83 -6.84 1.81
C GLY A 111 16.77 -6.11 2.63
N LEU A 112 15.48 -6.20 2.27
CA LEU A 112 14.41 -5.75 3.16
C LEU A 112 14.35 -6.69 4.39
N THR A 113 14.52 -6.14 5.58
CA THR A 113 14.52 -6.87 6.85
C THR A 113 13.51 -6.27 7.85
N ALA A 114 13.17 -7.05 8.87
CA ALA A 114 12.34 -6.57 9.99
C ALA A 114 12.97 -5.36 10.69
N GLU A 115 14.27 -5.41 10.92
CA GLU A 115 15.06 -4.33 11.53
C GLU A 115 14.97 -3.05 10.70
N ARG A 116 15.20 -3.14 9.38
CA ARG A 116 15.13 -1.97 8.50
C ARG A 116 13.74 -1.34 8.49
N LEU A 117 12.68 -2.16 8.45
CA LEU A 117 11.29 -1.69 8.56
C LEU A 117 11.04 -1.00 9.91
N GLY A 118 11.58 -1.57 11.00
CA GLY A 118 11.47 -1.05 12.36
C GLY A 118 12.23 0.26 12.60
N GLU A 119 13.28 0.56 11.85
CA GLU A 119 14.01 1.84 11.90
C GLU A 119 13.36 2.92 11.05
N TYR A 120 12.77 2.55 9.92
CA TYR A 120 12.21 3.50 8.99
C TYR A 120 10.96 4.17 9.57
N ARG A 121 10.85 5.50 9.44
CA ARG A 121 9.69 6.29 9.93
C ARG A 121 8.85 6.91 8.81
N GLY A 122 9.31 6.86 7.57
CA GLY A 122 8.62 7.44 6.42
C GLY A 122 7.50 6.57 5.83
N PRO A 123 6.80 7.05 4.78
CA PRO A 123 5.82 6.28 4.01
C PRO A 123 6.38 4.97 3.46
N MET A 124 5.66 3.86 3.55
CA MET A 124 6.17 2.56 3.06
C MET A 124 6.51 2.57 1.56
N TYR A 125 5.72 3.23 0.71
CA TYR A 125 6.07 3.34 -0.70
C TYR A 125 7.24 4.29 -0.97
N ALA A 126 7.51 5.24 -0.08
CA ALA A 126 8.72 6.04 -0.16
C ALA A 126 9.96 5.15 0.09
N LEU A 127 9.91 4.25 1.08
CA LEU A 127 10.96 3.25 1.29
C LEU A 127 11.19 2.39 0.04
N PHE A 128 10.11 1.87 -0.53
CA PHE A 128 10.17 1.02 -1.73
C PHE A 128 10.80 1.76 -2.92
N GLU A 129 10.44 3.03 -3.10
CA GLU A 129 10.99 3.87 -4.15
C GLU A 129 12.48 4.17 -3.90
N THR A 130 12.85 4.63 -2.70
CA THR A 130 14.19 5.15 -2.45
C THR A 130 15.24 4.06 -2.26
N GLU A 131 14.89 2.93 -1.64
CA GLU A 131 15.85 1.87 -1.31
C GLU A 131 15.83 0.69 -2.29
N PHE A 132 14.70 0.48 -2.98
CA PHE A 132 14.54 -0.67 -3.89
C PHE A 132 14.27 -0.26 -5.34
N GLY A 133 14.13 1.04 -5.62
CA GLY A 133 13.81 1.54 -6.97
C GLY A 133 12.43 1.10 -7.45
N VAL A 134 11.54 0.65 -6.55
CA VAL A 134 10.20 0.17 -6.90
C VAL A 134 9.18 1.28 -6.67
N ARG A 135 8.60 1.78 -7.76
CA ARG A 135 7.56 2.81 -7.70
C ARG A 135 6.18 2.23 -7.94
N MET A 136 5.26 2.47 -7.01
CA MET A 136 3.86 2.06 -7.12
C MET A 136 3.05 3.06 -7.95
N ILE A 137 2.62 2.68 -9.13
CA ILE A 137 1.99 3.60 -10.09
C ILE A 137 0.48 3.44 -10.07
N ARG A 138 0.02 2.19 -10.15
CA ARG A 138 -1.40 1.81 -10.20
C ARG A 138 -1.70 0.77 -9.13
N ALA A 139 -2.93 0.76 -8.64
CA ALA A 139 -3.43 -0.31 -7.81
C ALA A 139 -4.87 -0.66 -8.23
N GLU A 140 -5.20 -1.93 -8.08
CA GLU A 140 -6.58 -2.45 -8.13
C GLU A 140 -6.94 -2.96 -6.75
N GLU A 141 -8.15 -2.67 -6.28
CA GLU A 141 -8.66 -3.11 -4.98
C GLU A 141 -9.93 -3.95 -5.12
N LYS A 142 -9.97 -5.05 -4.36
CA LYS A 142 -11.15 -5.90 -4.18
C LYS A 142 -11.59 -5.80 -2.73
N LEU A 143 -12.84 -5.41 -2.54
CA LEU A 143 -13.42 -5.16 -1.22
C LEU A 143 -14.48 -6.21 -0.91
N ARG A 144 -14.55 -6.66 0.35
CA ARG A 144 -15.65 -7.47 0.87
C ARG A 144 -15.76 -7.33 2.39
N ALA A 145 -16.95 -7.59 2.93
CA ALA A 145 -17.13 -7.76 4.36
C ALA A 145 -16.67 -9.16 4.78
N VAL A 146 -15.97 -9.24 5.92
CA VAL A 146 -15.58 -10.50 6.56
C VAL A 146 -15.81 -10.40 8.06
N ALA A 147 -15.89 -11.55 8.74
CA ALA A 147 -15.93 -11.61 10.20
C ALA A 147 -14.50 -11.77 10.74
N ALA A 148 -14.16 -11.06 11.81
CA ALA A 148 -12.88 -11.19 12.49
C ALA A 148 -12.72 -12.61 13.07
N ASP A 149 -11.67 -13.33 12.66
CA ASP A 149 -11.28 -14.54 13.38
C ASP A 149 -10.68 -14.18 14.75
N PRO A 150 -10.49 -15.15 15.67
CA PRO A 150 -9.98 -14.85 17.00
C PRO A 150 -8.61 -14.16 17.03
N TRP A 151 -7.70 -14.50 16.11
CA TRP A 151 -6.35 -13.94 16.05
C TRP A 151 -6.38 -12.49 15.56
N VAL A 152 -7.13 -12.22 14.49
CA VAL A 152 -7.35 -10.86 13.99
C VAL A 152 -8.08 -10.00 15.03
N ALA A 153 -9.09 -10.58 15.70
CA ALA A 153 -9.88 -9.89 16.71
C ALA A 153 -9.02 -9.42 17.88
N GLU A 154 -8.09 -10.26 18.34
CA GLU A 154 -7.12 -9.90 19.38
C GLU A 154 -6.22 -8.73 18.93
N LEU A 155 -5.66 -8.80 17.74
CA LEU A 155 -4.76 -7.77 17.20
C LEU A 155 -5.46 -6.42 16.99
N LEU A 156 -6.69 -6.44 16.50
CA LEU A 156 -7.51 -5.23 16.28
C LEU A 156 -8.31 -4.79 17.51
N LYS A 157 -8.23 -5.52 18.63
CA LYS A 157 -8.97 -5.23 19.87
C LYS A 157 -10.49 -5.13 19.64
N VAL A 158 -11.02 -6.05 18.83
CA VAL A 158 -12.46 -6.21 18.59
C VAL A 158 -12.95 -7.54 19.12
N ALA A 159 -14.27 -7.72 19.21
CA ALA A 159 -14.83 -9.03 19.52
C ALA A 159 -14.60 -10.02 18.37
N PRO A 160 -14.35 -11.32 18.64
CA PRO A 160 -14.42 -12.36 17.61
C PRO A 160 -15.76 -12.29 16.86
N GLY A 161 -15.70 -12.40 15.54
CA GLY A 161 -16.86 -12.26 14.67
C GLY A 161 -17.25 -10.81 14.32
N ALA A 162 -16.57 -9.80 14.88
CA ALA A 162 -16.82 -8.40 14.51
C ALA A 162 -16.65 -8.19 12.99
N PRO A 163 -17.52 -7.37 12.37
CA PRO A 163 -17.44 -7.11 10.94
C PRO A 163 -16.19 -6.27 10.62
N LEU A 164 -15.40 -6.74 9.66
CA LEU A 164 -14.24 -6.05 9.12
C LEU A 164 -14.41 -5.83 7.63
N LEU A 165 -13.85 -4.73 7.12
CA LEU A 165 -13.68 -4.54 5.70
C LEU A 165 -12.37 -5.21 5.27
N SER A 166 -12.46 -6.23 4.43
CA SER A 166 -11.32 -6.86 3.78
C SER A 166 -11.02 -6.12 2.47
N VAL A 167 -9.78 -5.64 2.35
CA VAL A 167 -9.28 -4.92 1.17
C VAL A 167 -8.06 -5.67 0.63
N GLU A 168 -8.24 -6.37 -0.49
CA GLU A 168 -7.13 -6.95 -1.24
C GLU A 168 -6.70 -5.98 -2.34
N ARG A 169 -5.45 -5.50 -2.26
CA ARG A 169 -4.87 -4.56 -3.20
C ARG A 169 -3.73 -5.22 -3.97
N LEU A 170 -3.78 -5.14 -5.30
CA LEU A 170 -2.66 -5.50 -6.17
C LEU A 170 -2.06 -4.23 -6.76
N SER A 171 -0.85 -3.87 -6.32
CA SER A 171 -0.13 -2.67 -6.78
C SER A 171 0.89 -3.03 -7.86
N ARG A 172 0.98 -2.16 -8.86
CA ARG A 172 1.79 -2.35 -10.07
C ARG A 172 2.77 -1.21 -10.26
N THR A 173 3.93 -1.55 -10.82
CA THR A 173 4.96 -0.58 -11.23
C THR A 173 4.87 -0.32 -12.73
N TYR A 174 5.93 0.25 -13.32
CA TYR A 174 6.04 0.46 -14.76
C TYR A 174 5.79 -0.85 -15.52
N ASP A 175 5.28 -0.72 -16.76
CA ASP A 175 4.91 -1.84 -17.63
C ASP A 175 3.81 -2.77 -17.02
N ASP A 176 2.96 -2.22 -16.15
CA ASP A 176 1.86 -2.92 -15.48
C ASP A 176 2.30 -4.17 -14.66
N LYS A 177 3.58 -4.25 -14.29
CA LYS A 177 4.13 -5.38 -13.54
C LYS A 177 3.64 -5.37 -12.08
N PRO A 178 3.04 -6.47 -11.56
CA PRO A 178 2.64 -6.56 -10.16
C PRO A 178 3.87 -6.64 -9.24
N VAL A 179 3.88 -5.82 -8.19
CA VAL A 179 5.02 -5.68 -7.27
C VAL A 179 4.63 -5.63 -5.79
N GLU A 180 3.34 -5.59 -5.50
CA GLU A 180 2.82 -5.78 -4.15
C GLU A 180 1.43 -6.40 -4.21
N LEU A 181 1.21 -7.45 -3.41
CA LEU A 181 -0.12 -7.89 -3.02
C LEU A 181 -0.29 -7.55 -1.54
N ARG A 182 -1.28 -6.74 -1.21
CA ARG A 182 -1.60 -6.33 0.16
C ARG A 182 -2.99 -6.81 0.51
N ARG A 183 -3.13 -7.46 1.65
CA ARG A 183 -4.40 -7.90 2.21
C ARG A 183 -4.60 -7.19 3.54
N GLY A 184 -5.50 -6.23 3.53
CA GLY A 184 -5.86 -5.43 4.68
C GLY A 184 -7.17 -5.90 5.31
N LEU A 185 -7.21 -5.96 6.64
CA LEU A 185 -8.43 -6.12 7.42
C LEU A 185 -8.63 -4.86 8.25
N TYR A 186 -9.71 -4.12 7.96
CA TYR A 186 -9.96 -2.79 8.51
C TYR A 186 -11.13 -2.86 9.49
N GLN A 187 -10.93 -2.37 10.71
CA GLN A 187 -12.00 -2.07 11.64
C GLN A 187 -12.65 -0.75 11.24
N THR A 188 -13.86 -0.80 10.69
CA THR A 188 -14.56 0.38 10.14
C THR A 188 -15.71 0.83 11.04
N ALA A 189 -15.57 0.71 12.36
CA ALA A 189 -16.59 1.15 13.31
C ALA A 189 -16.68 2.70 13.42
N SER A 190 -15.54 3.36 13.20
CA SER A 190 -15.33 4.82 13.28
C SER A 190 -14.66 5.39 12.02
N HIS A 191 -14.58 4.57 10.98
CA HIS A 191 -13.90 4.87 9.75
C HIS A 191 -14.70 4.29 8.59
N HIS A 192 -14.63 4.92 7.43
CA HIS A 192 -15.21 4.40 6.20
C HIS A 192 -14.19 4.33 5.07
N TYR A 193 -14.47 3.43 4.13
CA TYR A 193 -13.78 3.44 2.85
C TYR A 193 -14.34 4.60 2.01
N ARG A 194 -13.50 5.61 1.73
CA ARG A 194 -13.89 6.78 0.94
C ARG A 194 -13.41 6.65 -0.49
N ASN A 195 -14.37 6.63 -1.41
CA ASN A 195 -14.11 6.73 -2.84
C ASN A 195 -15.00 7.80 -3.46
N GLU A 196 -14.38 8.71 -4.19
CA GLU A 196 -15.08 9.77 -4.93
C GLU A 196 -15.10 9.38 -6.40
N LEU A 197 -16.30 9.28 -6.97
CA LEU A 197 -16.55 8.95 -8.35
C LEU A 197 -16.93 10.22 -9.10
N ASN A 198 -16.38 10.42 -10.29
CA ASN A 198 -16.77 11.48 -11.22
C ASN A 198 -17.60 10.89 -12.36
#